data_AF-A0A5C7PKQ0-F1
#
_entry.id   AF-A0A5C7PKQ0-F1
#
_cell.length_a   1.000
_cell.length_b   1.000
_cell.length_c   1.000
_cell.angle_alpha   90.00
_cell.angle_beta   90.00
_cell.angle_gamma   90.00
#
_symmetry.space_group_name_H-M   'P 1'
#
loop_
_entity.id
_entity.type
_entity.pdbx_description
1 polymer ?
#
loop_
_entity_poly.entity_id
_entity_poly.type
_entity_poly.pdbx_seq_one_letter_code
_entity_poly.pdbx_strand_id
1 'polypeptide(L)'
;MAYFSVILIVMFIPWNIWALSQRQMFSKKDGKTNNFAVDVAVLAMEKGEKVDKEWLDPVLFNSVSVIHDNGVVELRYANGSRSYSVAGTNSRIKFKQAGALFPKGWLKENIGGTEITHVQTSPFFDRVKLFIKKILPISYKWDTPVEYFELSQMDKYLLDMILSGNEEDREYMLKNFAHKVCLDNPMGNTIYLTLDNPIKENVTILRCRGVMPKRKLFGKAVTSFSISRVVEIADKGPVLKIDMDRNSPVGTFHLDSMKSDSEASIHFGGDVSFGVGKYKMNFRNGKAGFSVFGMEGDDIRLSVSGRNTVTENKISKDISPIESPMLFYELGKRLRELHSVGIIHGKMQLGSIGVRESYGRKLPIFRDLENAFRLTVDTEIHERAAWMFSDLAGPISEWSRIISPGIYTEKNAEQFLNGYFSGQASKAVLWECVSSDFFNKLRQVEHGDLLIQEVFPHLYDALLAREMADWMDIHMEDIEKQLMLFNFTRNIFKTSS
;
A
#
# COMPACT_ATOMS: atom_id res chain seq x y z
N MET A 1 1.40 51.38 -7.41
CA MET A 1 0.46 50.89 -6.37
C MET A 1 0.67 49.40 -6.02
N ALA A 2 0.83 48.48 -6.99
CA ALA A 2 1.04 47.05 -6.71
C ALA A 2 2.37 46.71 -5.98
N TYR A 3 3.48 47.38 -6.32
CA TYR A 3 4.79 47.13 -5.68
C TYR A 3 4.85 47.55 -4.20
N PHE A 4 4.12 48.61 -3.82
CA PHE A 4 4.10 49.10 -2.44
C PHE A 4 3.32 48.14 -1.51
N SER A 5 2.32 47.43 -2.07
CA SER A 5 1.50 46.44 -1.36
C SER A 5 2.28 45.14 -1.10
N VAL A 6 3.11 44.70 -2.04
CA VAL A 6 4.00 43.53 -1.88
C VAL A 6 5.09 43.81 -0.84
N ILE A 7 5.67 45.01 -0.84
CA ILE A 7 6.69 45.40 0.15
C ILE A 7 6.08 45.52 1.55
N LEU A 8 4.88 46.10 1.71
CA LEU A 8 4.19 46.16 3.01
C LEU A 8 3.83 44.77 3.55
N ILE A 9 3.39 43.84 2.70
CA ILE A 9 3.13 42.44 3.10
C ILE A 9 4.43 41.75 3.53
N VAL A 10 5.53 41.93 2.79
CA VAL A 10 6.86 41.38 3.13
C VAL A 10 7.45 42.00 4.40
N MET A 11 7.07 43.23 4.77
CA MET A 11 7.55 43.90 5.99
C MET A 11 6.69 43.64 7.24
N PHE A 12 5.39 43.37 7.10
CA PHE A 12 4.51 43.05 8.24
C PHE A 12 4.46 41.55 8.60
N ILE A 13 4.75 40.66 7.64
CA ILE A 13 4.84 39.21 7.85
C ILE A 13 5.96 38.82 8.85
N PRO A 14 7.20 39.37 8.77
CA PRO A 14 8.26 39.04 9.70
C PRO A 14 7.92 39.36 11.15
N TRP A 15 7.29 40.51 11.44
CA TRP A 15 6.99 40.92 12.83
C TRP A 15 5.85 40.11 13.46
N ASN A 16 4.75 39.87 12.73
CA ASN A 16 3.65 39.04 13.25
C ASN A 16 4.05 37.55 13.35
N ILE A 17 4.93 37.05 12.47
CA ILE A 17 5.45 35.66 12.55
C ILE A 17 6.54 35.51 13.62
N TRP A 18 7.28 36.57 13.95
CA TRP A 18 8.23 36.56 15.07
C TRP A 18 7.50 36.55 16.42
N ALA A 19 6.41 37.32 16.57
CA ALA A 19 5.57 37.38 17.76
C ALA A 19 4.74 36.10 18.00
N LEU A 20 4.39 35.35 16.96
CA LEU A 20 3.67 34.06 17.05
C LEU A 20 4.59 32.83 17.15
N SER A 21 5.92 33.01 17.12
CA SER A 21 6.84 31.88 17.19
C SER A 21 6.92 31.35 18.62
N GLN A 22 6.40 30.14 18.84
CA GLN A 22 6.40 29.46 20.14
C GLN A 22 7.78 29.42 20.80
N ARG A 23 7.78 29.42 22.14
CA ARG A 23 8.95 29.19 23.01
C ARG A 23 9.73 27.95 22.57
N GLN A 24 11.03 27.92 22.85
CA GLN A 24 11.92 26.75 22.68
C GLN A 24 11.16 25.45 22.99
N MET A 25 10.87 24.66 21.96
CA MET A 25 10.26 23.34 22.13
C MET A 25 11.35 22.34 22.52
N PHE A 26 11.87 22.49 23.73
CA PHE A 26 12.25 21.32 24.54
C PHE A 26 11.07 21.03 25.47
N SER A 27 9.89 20.79 24.89
CA SER A 27 8.68 20.44 25.64
C SER A 27 8.76 18.98 26.09
N LYS A 28 9.24 18.79 27.31
CA LYS A 28 9.17 17.70 28.33
C LYS A 28 9.17 16.20 27.96
N LYS A 29 8.73 15.72 26.78
CA LYS A 29 8.71 14.29 26.44
C LYS A 29 9.52 13.98 25.17
N ASP A 30 9.13 14.53 24.03
CA ASP A 30 9.77 14.27 22.71
C ASP A 30 11.20 14.82 22.62
N GLY A 31 11.45 15.96 23.28
CA GLY A 31 12.78 16.57 23.32
C GLY A 31 13.81 15.73 24.08
N LYS A 32 13.39 14.86 25.01
CA LYS A 32 14.34 14.04 25.78
C LYS A 32 14.90 12.87 24.96
N THR A 33 14.06 12.21 24.16
CA THR A 33 14.47 11.10 23.29
C THR A 33 15.41 11.58 22.18
N ASN A 34 15.06 12.69 21.53
CA ASN A 34 15.90 13.29 20.49
C ASN A 34 17.23 13.82 21.06
N ASN A 35 17.20 14.48 22.22
CA ASN A 35 18.42 14.94 22.85
C ASN A 35 19.32 13.76 23.19
N PHE A 36 18.79 12.71 23.83
CA PHE A 36 19.59 11.52 24.14
C PHE A 36 20.24 10.90 22.89
N ALA A 37 19.48 10.68 21.81
CA ALA A 37 20.01 10.12 20.58
C ALA A 37 21.11 11.01 19.96
N VAL A 38 20.90 12.33 19.98
CA VAL A 38 21.86 13.31 19.47
C VAL A 38 23.09 13.43 20.37
N ASP A 39 22.93 13.37 21.68
CA ASP A 39 24.03 13.43 22.65
C ASP A 39 24.93 12.22 22.49
N VAL A 40 24.35 11.03 22.34
CA VAL A 40 25.10 9.80 22.05
C VAL A 40 25.86 9.95 20.73
N ALA A 41 25.20 10.42 19.67
CA ALA A 41 25.85 10.65 18.37
C ALA A 41 27.01 11.64 18.46
N VAL A 42 26.79 12.79 19.11
CA VAL A 42 27.78 13.85 19.28
C VAL A 42 28.96 13.40 20.15
N LEU A 43 28.71 12.63 21.20
CA LEU A 43 29.76 12.05 22.04
C LEU A 43 30.58 11.00 21.30
N ALA A 44 29.95 10.15 20.48
CA ALA A 44 30.63 9.16 19.65
C ALA A 44 31.55 9.85 18.63
N MET A 45 31.06 10.90 17.96
CA MET A 45 31.87 11.70 17.04
C MET A 45 33.04 12.40 17.72
N GLU A 46 32.86 12.94 18.93
CA GLU A 46 33.96 13.54 19.71
C GLU A 46 35.05 12.51 20.07
N LYS A 47 34.68 11.23 20.23
CA LYS A 47 35.61 10.12 20.44
C LYS A 47 36.26 9.60 19.14
N GLY A 48 35.95 10.21 17.99
CA GLY A 48 36.48 9.83 16.68
C GLY A 48 35.72 8.70 15.99
N GLU A 49 34.55 8.31 16.50
CA GLU A 49 33.71 7.31 15.85
C GLU A 49 32.94 7.95 14.68
N LYS A 50 32.74 7.17 13.61
CA LYS A 50 31.90 7.59 12.49
C LYS A 50 30.45 7.30 12.84
N VAL A 51 29.62 8.35 12.93
CA VAL A 51 28.18 8.23 13.08
C VAL A 51 27.51 8.52 11.74
N ASP A 52 26.80 7.52 11.23
CA ASP A 52 26.07 7.63 9.97
C ASP A 52 24.60 8.00 10.23
N LYS A 53 24.02 8.77 9.31
CA LYS A 53 22.64 9.24 9.40
C LYS A 53 21.64 8.08 9.45
N GLU A 54 21.94 6.96 8.79
CA GLU A 54 21.12 5.75 8.82
C GLU A 54 20.96 5.15 10.23
N TRP A 55 21.87 5.43 11.17
CA TRP A 55 21.74 5.01 12.56
C TRP A 55 20.87 5.97 13.38
N LEU A 56 21.04 7.27 13.15
CA LEU A 56 20.40 8.31 13.97
C LEU A 56 18.94 8.54 13.58
N ASP A 57 18.64 8.62 12.29
CA ASP A 57 17.30 8.95 11.79
C ASP A 57 16.18 8.01 12.27
N PRO A 58 16.36 6.67 12.34
CA PRO A 58 15.30 5.76 12.80
C PRO A 58 14.91 5.93 14.27
N VAL A 59 15.75 6.55 15.09
CA VAL A 59 15.48 6.76 16.54
C VAL A 59 15.01 8.17 16.86
N LEU A 60 14.96 9.06 15.86
CA LEU A 60 14.50 10.43 16.01
C LEU A 60 12.98 10.54 15.90
N PHE A 61 12.41 11.32 16.81
CA PHE A 61 10.99 11.65 16.83
C PHE A 61 10.74 13.01 16.17
N ASN A 62 9.78 13.09 15.24
CA ASN A 62 9.33 14.35 14.65
C ASN A 62 10.45 15.20 13.99
N SER A 63 11.58 14.58 13.60
CA SER A 63 12.74 15.28 13.04
C SER A 63 13.61 14.38 12.17
N VAL A 64 14.49 15.00 11.38
CA VAL A 64 15.49 14.33 10.55
C VAL A 64 16.86 14.94 10.80
N SER A 65 17.90 14.11 10.82
CA SER A 65 19.26 14.58 11.05
C SER A 65 20.00 15.00 9.76
N VAL A 66 20.96 15.91 9.94
CA VAL A 66 22.05 16.21 9.01
C VAL A 66 23.32 16.31 9.87
N ILE A 67 24.31 15.50 9.53
CA ILE A 67 25.61 15.52 10.19
C ILE A 67 26.55 16.34 9.31
N HIS A 68 27.04 17.46 9.85
CA HIS A 68 27.96 18.36 9.15
C HIS A 68 29.41 17.90 9.38
N ASP A 69 30.28 18.14 8.40
CA ASP A 69 31.71 17.74 8.44
C ASP A 69 32.48 18.28 9.66
N ASN A 70 31.98 19.35 10.28
CA ASN A 70 32.57 19.96 11.47
C ASN A 70 32.05 19.36 12.80
N GLY A 71 31.36 18.23 12.74
CA GLY A 71 30.85 17.48 13.90
C GLY A 71 29.55 18.03 14.50
N VAL A 72 28.86 18.94 13.79
CA VAL A 72 27.55 19.44 14.21
C VAL A 72 26.46 18.49 13.74
N VAL A 73 25.59 18.07 14.66
CA VAL A 73 24.34 17.37 14.33
C VAL A 73 23.22 18.39 14.25
N GLU A 74 22.63 18.56 13.07
CA GLU A 74 21.44 19.37 12.83
C GLU A 74 20.20 18.47 12.78
N LEU A 75 19.20 18.73 13.62
CA LEU A 75 17.86 18.17 13.49
C LEU A 75 16.93 19.16 12.79
N ARG A 76 16.22 18.72 11.75
CA ARG A 76 15.22 19.50 11.01
C ARG A 76 13.82 19.00 11.36
N TYR A 77 12.95 19.92 11.77
CA TYR A 77 11.57 19.62 12.16
C TYR A 77 10.57 20.07 11.08
N ALA A 78 9.41 19.42 11.01
CA ALA A 78 8.34 19.73 10.04
C ALA A 78 7.83 21.18 10.14
N ASN A 79 7.93 21.80 11.32
CA ASN A 79 7.52 23.18 11.54
C ASN A 79 8.54 24.23 11.04
N GLY A 80 9.63 23.80 10.40
CA GLY A 80 10.69 24.67 9.88
C GLY A 80 11.69 25.13 10.94
N SER A 81 11.59 24.60 12.16
CA SER A 81 12.63 24.77 13.18
C SER A 81 13.79 23.83 12.90
N ARG A 82 14.96 24.22 13.38
CA ARG A 82 16.19 23.43 13.30
C ARG A 82 16.89 23.48 14.65
N SER A 83 17.29 22.33 15.16
CA SER A 83 18.13 22.23 16.35
C SER A 83 19.52 21.80 15.93
N TYR A 84 20.55 22.33 16.57
CA TYR A 84 21.95 22.01 16.28
C TYR A 84 22.63 21.64 17.58
N SER A 85 23.42 20.58 17.57
CA SER A 85 24.14 20.07 18.73
C SER A 85 25.59 19.80 18.37
N VAL A 86 26.52 20.08 19.29
CA VAL A 86 27.95 19.82 19.10
C VAL A 86 28.67 19.67 20.44
N ALA A 87 29.67 18.78 20.48
CA ALA A 87 30.55 18.60 21.62
C ALA A 87 31.81 19.48 21.50
N GLY A 88 32.36 19.80 22.67
CA GLY A 88 33.68 20.39 22.80
C GLY A 88 33.72 21.91 22.58
N THR A 89 34.93 22.42 22.36
CA THR A 89 35.18 23.87 22.29
C THR A 89 34.81 24.45 20.92
N ASN A 90 34.71 25.79 20.85
CA ASN A 90 34.39 26.54 19.63
C ASN A 90 33.00 26.28 19.01
N SER A 91 32.03 25.85 19.83
CA SER A 91 30.65 25.57 19.40
C SER A 91 30.01 26.71 18.58
N ARG A 92 30.28 27.98 18.92
CA ARG A 92 29.82 29.16 18.17
C ARG A 92 30.26 29.19 16.71
N ILE A 93 31.53 28.87 16.44
CA ILE A 93 32.08 28.89 15.07
C ILE A 93 31.52 27.70 14.29
N LYS A 94 31.50 26.51 14.91
CA LYS A 94 30.95 25.29 14.32
C LYS A 94 29.48 25.46 13.92
N PHE A 95 28.66 26.04 14.80
CA PHE A 95 27.25 26.32 14.50
C PHE A 95 27.05 27.34 13.37
N LYS A 96 27.87 28.39 13.32
CA LYS A 96 27.80 29.37 12.22
C LYS A 96 28.14 28.72 10.87
N GLN A 97 29.15 27.86 10.83
CA GLN A 97 29.53 27.10 9.63
C GLN A 97 28.44 26.11 9.21
N ALA A 98 27.75 25.48 10.16
CA ALA A 98 26.60 24.61 9.92
C ALA A 98 25.29 25.37 9.55
N GLY A 99 25.35 26.71 9.43
CA GLY A 99 24.22 27.54 9.02
C GLY A 99 23.21 27.86 10.13
N ALA A 100 23.54 27.66 11.40
CA ALA A 100 22.71 28.02 12.54
C ALA A 100 22.73 29.55 12.80
N LEU A 101 22.14 30.31 11.88
CA LEU A 101 22.04 31.77 11.98
C LEU A 101 20.91 32.17 12.92
N PHE A 102 21.16 33.18 13.76
CA PHE A 102 20.20 33.75 14.71
C PHE A 102 19.59 32.73 15.71
N PRO A 103 20.43 32.10 16.56
CA PRO A 103 19.95 31.15 17.56
C PRO A 103 19.02 31.84 18.58
N LYS A 104 17.90 31.17 18.89
CA LYS A 104 16.90 31.66 19.85
C LYS A 104 17.31 31.46 21.31
N GLY A 105 18.29 30.59 21.57
CA GLY A 105 18.79 30.26 22.90
C GLY A 105 19.89 29.21 22.83
N TRP A 106 20.71 29.13 23.89
CA TRP A 106 21.81 28.19 24.05
C TRP A 106 21.52 27.31 25.25
N LEU A 107 21.60 26.00 25.07
CA LEU A 107 21.56 25.01 26.14
C LEU A 107 22.94 24.36 26.20
N LYS A 108 23.46 24.16 27.40
CA LYS A 108 24.73 23.46 27.62
C LYS A 108 24.48 22.36 28.62
N GLU A 109 24.88 21.16 28.27
CA GLU A 109 24.79 19.98 29.11
C GLU A 109 26.19 19.37 29.25
N ASN A 110 26.49 18.77 30.41
CA ASN A 110 27.76 18.09 30.63
C ASN A 110 27.48 16.61 30.85
N ILE A 111 27.91 15.78 29.90
CA ILE A 111 27.64 14.35 29.88
C ILE A 111 28.98 13.62 29.85
N GLY A 112 29.26 12.86 30.91
CA GLY A 112 30.51 12.09 31.02
C GLY A 112 31.79 12.94 31.02
N GLY A 113 31.71 14.22 31.41
CA GLY A 113 32.84 15.15 31.41
C GLY A 113 32.99 15.98 30.13
N THR A 114 32.16 15.73 29.11
CA THR A 114 32.16 16.47 27.85
C THR A 114 31.02 17.49 27.82
N GLU A 115 31.34 18.76 27.56
CA GLU A 115 30.32 19.79 27.34
C GLU A 115 29.70 19.60 25.95
N ILE A 116 28.38 19.44 25.91
CA ILE A 116 27.58 19.45 24.70
C ILE A 116 26.78 20.75 24.70
N THR A 117 26.85 21.48 23.59
CA THR A 117 26.07 22.70 23.39
C THR A 117 24.96 22.42 22.39
N HIS A 118 23.77 22.96 22.65
CA HIS A 118 22.62 22.93 21.75
C HIS A 118 22.10 24.32 21.44
N VAL A 119 21.70 24.57 20.20
CA VAL A 119 21.02 25.80 19.78
C VAL A 119 19.85 25.48 18.87
N GLN A 120 18.79 26.30 18.93
CA GLN A 120 17.65 26.18 18.03
C GLN A 120 17.51 27.43 17.17
N THR A 121 17.30 27.24 15.87
CA THR A 121 16.98 28.31 14.91
C THR A 121 15.64 28.00 14.22
N SER A 122 15.08 29.00 13.54
CA SER A 122 13.91 28.82 12.66
C SER A 122 14.17 29.63 11.40
N PRO A 123 14.84 29.09 10.37
CA PRO A 123 15.21 29.86 9.20
C PRO A 123 13.99 30.51 8.53
N PHE A 124 14.18 31.75 8.09
CA PHE A 124 13.09 32.53 7.50
C PHE A 124 12.55 31.88 6.22
N PHE A 125 13.43 31.41 5.34
CA PHE A 125 13.04 30.77 4.08
C PHE A 125 12.21 29.49 4.29
N ASP A 126 12.54 28.67 5.29
CA ASP A 126 11.76 27.47 5.59
C ASP A 126 10.36 27.82 6.10
N ARG A 127 10.25 28.86 6.93
CA ARG A 127 8.96 29.38 7.40
C ARG A 127 8.11 29.93 6.25
N VAL A 128 8.72 30.66 5.33
CA VAL A 128 8.04 31.17 4.12
C VAL A 128 7.62 30.03 3.21
N LYS A 129 8.48 29.02 2.99
CA LYS A 129 8.14 27.83 2.20
C LYS A 129 6.95 27.07 2.80
N LEU A 130 6.94 26.87 4.12
CA LEU A 130 5.82 26.24 4.83
C LEU A 130 4.54 27.08 4.76
N PHE A 131 4.65 28.40 4.88
CA PHE A 131 3.51 29.32 4.74
C PHE A 131 2.93 29.30 3.33
N ILE A 132 3.77 29.34 2.30
CA ILE A 132 3.37 29.23 0.90
C ILE A 132 2.73 27.87 0.64
N LYS A 133 3.29 26.76 1.16
CA LYS A 133 2.68 25.43 1.06
C LYS A 133 1.28 25.37 1.70
N LYS A 134 1.07 26.06 2.82
CA LYS A 134 -0.26 26.12 3.49
C LYS A 134 -1.30 26.92 2.70
N ILE A 135 -0.88 27.86 1.86
CA ILE A 135 -1.77 28.78 1.14
C ILE A 135 -1.93 28.39 -0.33
N LEU A 136 -0.96 27.68 -0.90
CA LEU A 136 -1.12 27.03 -2.19
C LEU A 136 -2.26 26.00 -2.08
N PRO A 137 -3.25 26.03 -3.00
CA PRO A 137 -4.43 25.20 -2.88
C PRO A 137 -4.04 23.74 -2.86
N ILE A 138 -4.24 23.11 -1.71
CA ILE A 138 -4.15 21.66 -1.51
C ILE A 138 -4.93 21.02 -2.64
N SER A 139 -4.22 20.21 -3.42
CA SER A 139 -4.70 19.66 -4.68
C SER A 139 -5.68 18.50 -4.48
N TYR A 140 -6.05 18.22 -3.22
CA TYR A 140 -6.92 17.15 -2.79
C TYR A 140 -7.91 17.59 -1.69
N LYS A 141 -8.91 16.75 -1.44
CA LYS A 141 -9.88 16.86 -0.35
C LYS A 141 -10.23 15.45 0.14
N TRP A 142 -10.29 15.25 1.46
CA TRP A 142 -10.86 14.03 2.04
C TRP A 142 -12.35 13.92 1.75
N ASP A 143 -12.81 12.72 1.40
CA ASP A 143 -14.24 12.42 1.22
C ASP A 143 -14.84 11.81 2.51
N THR A 144 -14.01 11.16 3.34
CA THR A 144 -14.38 10.64 4.67
C THR A 144 -13.78 11.50 5.79
N PRO A 145 -14.45 11.62 6.96
CA PRO A 145 -13.84 12.24 8.14
C PRO A 145 -12.64 11.40 8.56
N VAL A 146 -11.45 12.01 8.53
CA VAL A 146 -10.22 11.39 9.01
C VAL A 146 -9.89 11.97 10.36
N GLU A 147 -9.64 11.10 11.33
CA GLU A 147 -9.11 11.47 12.64
C GLU A 147 -7.62 11.82 12.52
N TYR A 148 -7.34 12.96 11.87
CA TYR A 148 -5.99 13.49 11.69
C TYR A 148 -5.27 13.70 13.03
N PHE A 149 -5.99 13.79 14.14
CA PHE A 149 -5.47 14.30 15.40
C PHE A 149 -4.39 13.41 16.04
N GLU A 150 -4.40 12.09 15.81
CA GLU A 150 -3.48 11.14 16.46
C GLU A 150 -2.05 11.18 15.91
N LEU A 151 -1.85 11.69 14.69
CA LEU A 151 -0.54 11.73 14.04
C LEU A 151 0.38 12.78 14.66
N SER A 152 1.68 12.50 14.70
CA SER A 152 2.70 13.48 15.06
C SER A 152 2.73 14.65 14.06
N GLN A 153 3.37 15.77 14.41
CA GLN A 153 3.47 16.91 13.50
C GLN A 153 4.25 16.56 12.22
N MET A 154 5.28 15.71 12.33
CA MET A 154 6.04 15.24 11.18
C MET A 154 5.23 14.27 10.33
N ASP A 155 4.53 13.32 10.95
CA ASP A 155 3.70 12.36 10.21
C ASP A 155 2.58 13.08 9.45
N LYS A 156 1.96 14.09 10.07
CA LYS A 156 1.00 14.98 9.38
C LYS A 156 1.62 15.69 8.19
N TYR A 157 2.81 16.28 8.37
CA TYR A 157 3.51 16.98 7.31
C TYR A 157 3.89 16.07 6.15
N LEU A 158 4.44 14.89 6.44
CA LEU A 158 4.81 13.90 5.43
C LEU A 158 3.57 13.35 4.73
N LEU A 159 2.52 13.02 5.47
CA LEU A 159 1.25 12.59 4.88
C LEU A 159 0.68 13.65 3.93
N ASP A 160 0.64 14.92 4.34
CA ASP A 160 0.14 16.00 3.48
C ASP A 160 1.03 16.19 2.22
N MET A 161 2.34 16.01 2.35
CA MET A 161 3.25 16.01 1.19
C MET A 161 3.00 14.84 0.25
N ILE A 162 2.77 13.62 0.77
CA ILE A 162 2.37 12.43 0.00
C ILE A 162 1.07 12.71 -0.75
N LEU A 163 0.04 13.12 -0.02
CA LEU A 163 -1.29 13.33 -0.58
C LEU A 163 -1.35 14.50 -1.56
N SER A 164 -0.43 15.47 -1.48
CA SER A 164 -0.32 16.56 -2.44
C SER A 164 -0.20 16.09 -3.89
N GLY A 165 0.39 14.89 -4.10
CA GLY A 165 0.69 14.33 -5.41
C GLY A 165 1.69 15.18 -6.23
N ASN A 166 2.47 16.06 -5.59
CA ASN A 166 3.45 16.90 -6.25
C ASN A 166 4.79 16.16 -6.42
N GLU A 167 5.37 16.24 -7.63
CA GLU A 167 6.61 15.56 -7.99
C GLU A 167 7.84 16.09 -7.22
N GLU A 168 7.95 17.40 -7.02
CA GLU A 168 9.03 18.03 -6.23
C GLU A 168 8.94 17.64 -4.75
N ASP A 169 7.72 17.57 -4.21
CA ASP A 169 7.50 17.16 -2.83
C ASP A 169 7.88 15.69 -2.63
N ARG A 170 7.56 14.82 -3.61
CA ARG A 170 7.99 13.42 -3.62
C ARG A 170 9.50 13.29 -3.66
N GLU A 171 10.18 13.97 -4.59
CA GLU A 171 11.64 13.96 -4.67
C GLU A 171 12.28 14.43 -3.36
N TYR A 172 11.72 15.47 -2.76
CA TYR A 172 12.16 15.97 -1.46
C TYR A 172 11.96 14.92 -0.35
N MET A 173 10.81 14.27 -0.27
CA MET A 173 10.55 13.22 0.73
C MET A 173 11.51 12.05 0.58
N LEU A 174 11.65 11.50 -0.62
CA LEU A 174 12.50 10.34 -0.86
C LEU A 174 13.98 10.64 -0.62
N LYS A 175 14.43 11.88 -0.89
CA LYS A 175 15.80 12.29 -0.60
C LYS A 175 16.08 12.51 0.88
N ASN A 176 15.12 13.06 1.63
CA ASN A 176 15.37 13.55 2.99
C ASN A 176 14.76 12.66 4.08
N PHE A 177 13.76 11.84 3.77
CA PHE A 177 12.95 11.06 4.70
C PHE A 177 12.87 9.58 4.28
N ALA A 178 13.86 9.04 3.58
CA ALA A 178 13.88 7.65 3.12
C ALA A 178 13.73 6.61 4.25
N HIS A 179 14.09 6.96 5.49
CA HIS A 179 13.90 6.12 6.67
C HIS A 179 12.43 6.03 7.13
N LYS A 180 11.56 6.94 6.68
CA LYS A 180 10.11 6.91 6.97
C LYS A 180 9.25 6.69 5.75
N VAL A 181 9.70 7.14 4.58
CA VAL A 181 8.91 7.16 3.35
C VAL A 181 9.57 6.25 2.33
N CYS A 182 8.82 5.25 1.87
CA CYS A 182 9.25 4.36 0.79
C CYS A 182 8.19 4.22 -0.29
N LEU A 183 8.64 3.89 -1.50
CA LEU A 183 7.77 3.58 -2.64
C LEU A 183 7.69 2.07 -2.82
N ASP A 184 6.50 1.56 -3.13
CA ASP A 184 6.37 0.16 -3.55
C ASP A 184 7.14 -0.11 -4.84
N ASN A 185 7.08 0.79 -5.83
CA ASN A 185 7.89 0.68 -7.02
C ASN A 185 8.18 2.07 -7.62
N PRO A 186 9.21 2.21 -8.50
CA PRO A 186 9.58 3.51 -9.08
C PRO A 186 8.49 4.17 -9.92
N MET A 187 7.54 3.38 -10.41
CA MET A 187 6.34 3.80 -11.15
C MET A 187 5.11 3.95 -10.25
N GLY A 188 5.27 3.71 -8.94
CA GLY A 188 4.24 3.15 -8.08
C GLY A 188 3.15 4.13 -7.70
N ASN A 189 1.92 3.65 -7.66
CA ASN A 189 0.80 4.42 -7.13
C ASN A 189 0.80 4.46 -5.60
N THR A 190 1.68 3.70 -4.94
CA THR A 190 1.66 3.46 -3.50
C THR A 190 2.91 4.00 -2.80
N ILE A 191 2.70 4.78 -1.75
CA ILE A 191 3.74 5.30 -0.85
C ILE A 191 3.43 4.81 0.57
N TYR A 192 4.44 4.32 1.27
CA TYR A 192 4.31 3.99 2.69
C TYR A 192 4.94 5.08 3.54
N LEU A 193 4.34 5.34 4.70
CA LEU A 193 4.82 6.25 5.73
C LEU A 193 4.89 5.50 7.06
N THR A 194 6.09 5.21 7.55
CA THR A 194 6.32 4.71 8.91
C THR A 194 6.03 5.82 9.91
N LEU A 195 5.20 5.53 10.90
CA LEU A 195 4.75 6.49 11.90
C LEU A 195 5.76 6.59 13.05
N ASP A 196 5.88 7.79 13.63
CA ASP A 196 6.72 7.97 14.82
C ASP A 196 6.14 7.26 16.05
N ASN A 197 4.80 7.23 16.15
CA ASN A 197 4.07 6.51 17.19
C ASN A 197 3.00 5.64 16.55
N PRO A 198 2.73 4.46 17.13
CA PRO A 198 1.54 3.71 16.77
C PRO A 198 0.27 4.54 17.01
N ILE A 199 -0.69 4.44 16.10
CA ILE A 199 -2.04 5.00 16.23
C ILE A 199 -3.07 3.86 16.25
N LYS A 200 -4.30 4.11 16.72
CA LYS A 200 -5.34 3.05 16.84
C LYS A 200 -4.79 1.74 17.45
N GLU A 201 -4.08 1.87 18.56
CA GLU A 201 -3.41 0.80 19.35
C GLU A 201 -2.19 0.12 18.71
N ASN A 202 -2.16 -0.12 17.39
CA ASN A 202 -1.10 -0.92 16.78
C ASN A 202 -0.71 -0.55 15.34
N VAL A 203 -1.33 0.47 14.72
CA VAL A 203 -0.97 0.91 13.36
C VAL A 203 0.36 1.65 13.39
N THR A 204 1.38 1.08 12.75
CA THR A 204 2.75 1.62 12.70
C THR A 204 3.12 2.16 11.33
N ILE A 205 2.40 1.80 10.26
CA ILE A 205 2.65 2.23 8.90
C ILE A 205 1.34 2.72 8.26
N LEU A 206 1.40 3.83 7.53
CA LEU A 206 0.34 4.26 6.61
C LEU A 206 0.70 3.87 5.18
N ARG A 207 -0.13 3.02 4.55
CA ARG A 207 -0.07 2.73 3.12
C ARG A 207 -1.01 3.66 2.35
N CYS A 208 -0.41 4.59 1.62
CA CYS A 208 -1.12 5.58 0.81
C CYS A 208 -1.14 5.13 -0.64
N ARG A 209 -2.30 4.77 -1.19
CA ARG A 209 -2.47 4.30 -2.57
C ARG A 209 -3.11 5.37 -3.45
N GLY A 210 -2.69 5.43 -4.70
CA GLY A 210 -3.23 6.34 -5.71
C GLY A 210 -2.76 7.79 -5.53
N VAL A 211 -1.61 7.99 -4.89
CA VAL A 211 -1.13 9.29 -4.42
C VAL A 211 -0.05 9.91 -5.31
N MET A 212 0.17 9.36 -6.51
CA MET A 212 1.15 9.87 -7.47
C MET A 212 0.50 10.31 -8.79
N PRO A 213 -0.61 11.08 -8.78
CA PRO A 213 -1.36 11.40 -9.98
C PRO A 213 -0.52 12.16 -11.01
N LYS A 214 -0.47 11.66 -12.24
CA LYS A 214 0.21 12.36 -13.34
C LYS A 214 -0.72 13.37 -13.99
N ARG A 215 -0.23 14.59 -14.22
CA ARG A 215 -1.01 15.72 -14.76
C ARG A 215 -0.46 16.20 -16.08
N LYS A 216 -1.34 16.51 -17.03
CA LYS A 216 -1.03 17.25 -18.26
C LYS A 216 -0.92 18.75 -17.94
N LEU A 217 -0.41 19.52 -18.92
CA LEU A 217 -0.59 20.97 -18.94
C LEU A 217 -2.07 21.31 -18.70
N PHE A 218 -2.35 22.34 -17.88
CA PHE A 218 -3.71 22.74 -17.45
C PHE A 218 -4.42 21.82 -16.43
N GLY A 219 -3.69 20.93 -15.74
CA GLY A 219 -4.22 20.22 -14.56
C GLY A 219 -5.18 19.08 -14.83
N LYS A 220 -5.33 18.65 -16.09
CA LYS A 220 -6.05 17.40 -16.46
C LYS A 220 -5.20 16.18 -16.09
N ALA A 221 -5.84 15.08 -15.69
CA ALA A 221 -5.10 13.84 -15.44
C ALA A 221 -4.52 13.27 -16.75
N VAL A 222 -3.34 12.67 -16.66
CA VAL A 222 -2.82 11.76 -17.67
C VAL A 222 -3.58 10.45 -17.51
N THR A 223 -4.02 9.87 -18.62
CA THR A 223 -4.74 8.60 -18.64
C THR A 223 -3.93 7.55 -19.40
N SER A 224 -4.06 6.29 -19.00
CA SER A 224 -3.49 5.13 -19.66
C SER A 224 -4.55 4.08 -19.95
N PHE A 225 -4.15 3.08 -20.72
CA PHE A 225 -4.90 1.85 -20.88
C PHE A 225 -4.78 1.01 -19.62
N SER A 226 -5.88 0.47 -19.13
CA SER A 226 -5.92 -0.60 -18.14
C SER A 226 -6.71 -1.77 -18.67
N ILE A 227 -6.17 -2.96 -18.47
CA ILE A 227 -6.77 -4.23 -18.87
C ILE A 227 -7.35 -4.91 -17.63
N SER A 228 -8.56 -5.44 -17.74
CA SER A 228 -9.23 -6.25 -16.72
C SER A 228 -9.83 -7.49 -17.34
N ARG A 229 -9.78 -8.62 -16.65
CA ARG A 229 -10.66 -9.74 -16.99
C ARG A 229 -12.05 -9.43 -16.47
N VAL A 230 -13.07 -9.67 -17.28
CA VAL A 230 -14.47 -9.52 -16.90
C VAL A 230 -15.25 -10.74 -17.34
N VAL A 231 -16.35 -11.00 -16.64
CA VAL A 231 -17.31 -12.05 -16.98
C VAL A 231 -18.49 -11.44 -17.74
N GLU A 232 -18.91 -12.08 -18.81
CA GLU A 232 -20.17 -11.82 -19.50
C GLU A 232 -21.00 -13.10 -19.60
N ILE A 233 -22.31 -13.01 -19.42
CA ILE A 233 -23.24 -14.12 -19.61
C ILE A 233 -23.79 -14.05 -21.03
N ALA A 234 -23.37 -14.99 -21.88
CA ALA A 234 -23.87 -15.14 -23.24
C ALA A 234 -24.80 -16.36 -23.35
N ASP A 235 -25.55 -16.47 -24.45
CA ASP A 235 -26.48 -17.59 -24.71
C ASP A 235 -25.84 -18.98 -24.56
N LYS A 236 -24.52 -19.07 -24.78
CA LYS A 236 -23.76 -20.32 -24.71
C LYS A 236 -23.22 -20.62 -23.30
N GLY A 237 -23.30 -19.70 -22.34
CA GLY A 237 -22.75 -19.80 -20.99
C GLY A 237 -21.84 -18.62 -20.64
N PRO A 238 -21.18 -18.65 -19.46
CA PRO A 238 -20.34 -17.55 -19.01
C PRO A 238 -19.01 -17.49 -19.78
N VAL A 239 -18.73 -16.30 -20.28
CA VAL A 239 -17.56 -15.97 -21.08
C VAL A 239 -16.63 -15.11 -20.24
N LEU A 240 -15.39 -15.57 -20.10
CA LEU A 240 -14.30 -14.73 -19.63
C LEU A 240 -13.73 -13.96 -20.82
N LYS A 241 -13.64 -12.64 -20.69
CA LYS A 241 -13.07 -11.76 -21.71
C LYS A 241 -12.18 -10.69 -21.11
N ILE A 242 -11.44 -10.00 -21.97
CA ILE A 242 -10.66 -8.82 -21.58
C ILE A 242 -11.49 -7.56 -21.82
N ASP A 243 -11.71 -6.79 -20.77
CA ASP A 243 -12.15 -5.40 -20.86
C ASP A 243 -10.96 -4.43 -20.82
N MET A 244 -11.11 -3.33 -21.55
CA MET A 244 -10.06 -2.33 -21.75
C MET A 244 -10.61 -0.93 -21.46
N ASP A 245 -10.32 -0.40 -20.27
CA ASP A 245 -10.52 1.03 -20.00
C ASP A 245 -9.34 1.84 -20.55
N ARG A 246 -9.63 2.67 -21.57
CA ARG A 246 -8.65 3.54 -22.24
C ARG A 246 -8.42 4.86 -21.49
N ASN A 247 -9.17 5.13 -20.42
CA ASN A 247 -9.19 6.41 -19.72
C ASN A 247 -8.87 6.29 -18.23
N SER A 248 -8.21 5.21 -17.80
CA SER A 248 -7.77 5.05 -16.40
C SER A 248 -6.75 6.12 -16.02
N PRO A 249 -6.94 6.85 -14.91
CA PRO A 249 -6.00 7.90 -14.53
C PRO A 249 -4.67 7.28 -14.05
N VAL A 250 -3.54 7.85 -14.48
CA VAL A 250 -2.21 7.33 -14.14
C VAL A 250 -1.77 7.83 -12.77
N GLY A 251 -1.27 6.94 -11.92
CA GLY A 251 -0.75 7.32 -10.60
C GLY A 251 -1.80 7.45 -9.50
N THR A 252 -3.07 7.25 -9.85
CA THR A 252 -4.26 7.47 -9.01
C THR A 252 -5.38 6.57 -9.51
N PHE A 253 -6.56 6.61 -8.89
CA PHE A 253 -7.65 5.70 -9.21
C PHE A 253 -8.93 6.43 -9.59
N HIS A 254 -9.87 5.72 -10.21
CA HIS A 254 -11.26 6.16 -10.24
C HIS A 254 -11.79 6.23 -8.79
N LEU A 255 -12.52 7.30 -8.45
CA LEU A 255 -13.01 7.50 -7.08
C LEU A 255 -13.89 6.35 -6.58
N ASP A 256 -14.68 5.75 -7.47
CA ASP A 256 -15.60 4.65 -7.10
C ASP A 256 -14.83 3.37 -6.77
N SER A 257 -13.78 3.06 -7.54
CA SER A 257 -12.83 1.97 -7.22
C SER A 257 -12.17 2.16 -5.85
N MET A 258 -11.87 3.40 -5.45
CA MET A 258 -11.30 3.68 -4.12
C MET A 258 -12.29 3.47 -2.96
N LYS A 259 -13.56 3.81 -3.18
CA LYS A 259 -14.59 3.55 -2.18
C LYS A 259 -14.78 2.06 -1.99
N SER A 260 -14.80 1.31 -3.09
CA SER A 260 -14.86 -0.15 -3.03
C SER A 260 -13.67 -0.76 -2.28
N ASP A 261 -12.44 -0.33 -2.57
CA ASP A 261 -11.23 -0.79 -1.86
C ASP A 261 -11.35 -0.59 -0.34
N SER A 262 -11.82 0.60 0.07
CA SER A 262 -11.98 0.95 1.48
C SER A 262 -13.09 0.16 2.17
N GLU A 263 -14.25 0.01 1.53
CA GLU A 263 -15.40 -0.71 2.08
C GLU A 263 -15.11 -2.21 2.19
N ALA A 264 -14.53 -2.79 1.14
CA ALA A 264 -14.15 -4.19 1.12
C ALA A 264 -13.09 -4.49 2.20
N SER A 265 -12.07 -3.65 2.36
CA SER A 265 -10.99 -3.87 3.34
C SER A 265 -11.48 -4.06 4.79
N ILE A 266 -12.58 -3.40 5.17
CA ILE A 266 -13.19 -3.52 6.51
C ILE A 266 -13.67 -4.95 6.78
N HIS A 267 -14.16 -5.66 5.77
CA HIS A 267 -14.77 -6.97 5.91
C HIS A 267 -13.76 -8.12 6.01
N PHE A 268 -12.49 -7.92 5.66
CA PHE A 268 -11.52 -9.03 5.47
C PHE A 268 -10.37 -9.07 6.47
N GLY A 269 -10.48 -8.31 7.56
CA GLY A 269 -9.38 -8.16 8.51
C GLY A 269 -8.10 -7.67 7.84
N GLY A 270 -8.26 -6.96 6.71
CA GLY A 270 -7.21 -6.32 5.95
C GLY A 270 -6.69 -5.09 6.67
N ASP A 271 -6.04 -4.20 5.92
CA ASP A 271 -5.48 -2.99 6.50
C ASP A 271 -6.60 -2.03 6.94
N VAL A 272 -6.42 -1.34 8.08
CA VAL A 272 -7.45 -0.48 8.67
C VAL A 272 -7.65 0.73 7.77
N SER A 273 -8.85 0.92 7.20
CA SER A 273 -9.10 2.12 6.39
C SER A 273 -8.97 3.38 7.26
N PHE A 274 -8.03 4.26 6.88
CA PHE A 274 -7.80 5.55 7.52
C PHE A 274 -8.65 6.65 6.85
N GLY A 275 -8.87 6.51 5.54
CA GLY A 275 -9.83 7.31 4.79
C GLY A 275 -9.59 7.28 3.29
N VAL A 276 -10.53 7.87 2.56
CA VAL A 276 -10.42 8.09 1.11
C VAL A 276 -10.54 9.57 0.79
N GLY A 277 -9.84 10.00 -0.26
CA GLY A 277 -9.90 11.36 -0.73
C GLY A 277 -9.92 11.47 -2.24
N LYS A 278 -10.21 12.67 -2.71
CA LYS A 278 -10.29 13.02 -4.12
C LYS A 278 -9.33 14.13 -4.46
N TYR A 279 -8.72 14.04 -5.63
CA TYR A 279 -7.96 15.12 -6.21
C TYR A 279 -8.90 16.14 -6.87
N LYS A 280 -8.50 17.41 -6.83
CA LYS A 280 -9.11 18.50 -7.62
C LYS A 280 -8.63 18.42 -9.07
N MET A 281 -8.80 17.25 -9.68
CA MET A 281 -8.53 17.00 -11.09
C MET A 281 -9.67 16.18 -11.68
N ASN A 282 -10.03 16.51 -12.91
CA ASN A 282 -11.03 15.77 -13.67
C ASN A 282 -10.34 14.98 -14.79
N PHE A 283 -10.93 13.84 -15.14
CA PHE A 283 -10.63 13.12 -16.38
C PHE A 283 -11.93 12.72 -17.07
N ARG A 284 -11.83 12.08 -18.24
CA ARG A 284 -12.96 11.87 -19.16
C ARG A 284 -14.13 11.11 -18.52
N ASN A 285 -13.86 10.22 -17.57
CA ASN A 285 -14.83 9.27 -17.01
C ASN A 285 -15.02 9.42 -15.49
N GLY A 286 -14.72 10.59 -14.90
CA GLY A 286 -14.99 10.81 -13.48
C GLY A 286 -13.94 11.63 -12.73
N LYS A 287 -13.79 11.31 -11.45
CA LYS A 287 -12.89 11.99 -10.50
C LYS A 287 -11.80 11.07 -10.04
N ALA A 288 -10.60 11.63 -9.85
CA ALA A 288 -9.44 10.88 -9.41
C ALA A 288 -9.39 10.82 -7.88
N GLY A 289 -9.09 9.65 -7.33
CA GLY A 289 -9.11 9.37 -5.89
C GLY A 289 -7.88 8.64 -5.38
N PHE A 290 -7.73 8.68 -4.07
CA PHE A 290 -6.70 7.97 -3.32
C PHE A 290 -7.31 7.36 -2.05
N SER A 291 -6.61 6.37 -1.50
CA SER A 291 -6.97 5.71 -0.25
C SER A 291 -5.75 5.67 0.68
N VAL A 292 -5.99 5.77 1.99
CA VAL A 292 -4.97 5.64 3.02
C VAL A 292 -5.40 4.54 3.98
N PHE A 293 -4.52 3.57 4.18
CA PHE A 293 -4.73 2.44 5.08
C PHE A 293 -3.68 2.44 6.19
N GLY A 294 -4.09 2.12 7.40
CA GLY A 294 -3.22 1.84 8.53
C GLY A 294 -2.87 0.35 8.60
N MET A 295 -1.58 0.06 8.79
CA MET A 295 -1.02 -1.29 8.86
C MET A 295 -0.28 -1.48 10.19
N GLU A 296 -0.43 -2.67 10.78
CA GLU A 296 0.23 -3.05 12.03
C GLU A 296 1.71 -3.39 11.86
N GLY A 297 2.13 -3.68 10.62
CA GLY A 297 3.50 -4.03 10.25
C GLY A 297 3.70 -3.96 8.74
N ASP A 298 4.80 -4.55 8.27
CA ASP A 298 5.24 -4.43 6.88
C ASP A 298 4.23 -5.00 5.87
N ASP A 299 4.22 -4.41 4.66
CA ASP A 299 3.45 -4.94 3.52
C ASP A 299 4.19 -6.14 2.92
N ILE A 300 4.06 -7.30 3.56
CA ILE A 300 4.57 -8.58 3.09
C ILE A 300 3.51 -9.23 2.20
N ARG A 301 3.89 -9.61 0.97
CA ARG A 301 2.98 -10.21 -0.02
C ARG A 301 3.54 -11.48 -0.64
N LEU A 302 2.66 -12.32 -1.17
CA LEU A 302 3.07 -13.43 -2.01
C LEU A 302 3.65 -12.91 -3.32
N SER A 303 4.69 -13.60 -3.80
CA SER A 303 5.36 -13.31 -5.06
C SER A 303 5.97 -14.59 -5.63
N VAL A 304 6.42 -14.52 -6.87
CA VAL A 304 7.16 -15.60 -7.53
C VAL A 304 8.59 -15.14 -7.76
N SER A 305 9.56 -15.90 -7.24
CA SER A 305 10.98 -15.68 -7.49
C SER A 305 11.62 -16.95 -8.04
N GLY A 306 12.08 -16.89 -9.29
CA GLY A 306 12.60 -18.05 -10.01
C GLY A 306 11.57 -19.17 -10.11
N ARG A 307 11.80 -20.27 -9.38
CA ARG A 307 10.92 -21.45 -9.36
C ARG A 307 10.03 -21.57 -8.13
N ASN A 308 10.09 -20.61 -7.21
CA ASN A 308 9.45 -20.72 -5.91
C ASN A 308 8.42 -19.62 -5.70
N THR A 309 7.36 -19.95 -4.97
CA THR A 309 6.53 -18.94 -4.31
C THR A 309 7.24 -18.47 -3.05
N VAL A 310 7.32 -17.17 -2.89
CA VAL A 310 8.03 -16.51 -1.81
C VAL A 310 7.13 -15.44 -1.19
N THR A 311 7.49 -14.98 0.00
CA THR A 311 6.99 -13.72 0.53
C THR A 311 7.98 -12.61 0.24
N GLU A 312 7.52 -11.50 -0.29
CA GLU A 312 8.31 -10.29 -0.54
C GLU A 312 7.81 -9.17 0.38
N ASN A 313 8.71 -8.55 1.13
CA ASN A 313 8.45 -7.31 1.85
C ASN A 313 8.49 -6.14 0.85
N LYS A 314 7.35 -5.45 0.63
CA LYS A 314 7.29 -4.36 -0.36
C LYS A 314 8.08 -3.13 0.05
N ILE A 315 8.41 -2.97 1.33
CA ILE A 315 9.21 -1.87 1.87
C ILE A 315 10.70 -2.19 1.76
N SER A 316 11.17 -3.27 2.38
CA SER A 316 12.60 -3.62 2.43
C SER A 316 13.10 -4.35 1.17
N LYS A 317 12.19 -4.88 0.35
CA LYS A 317 12.48 -5.78 -0.78
C LYS A 317 13.08 -7.13 -0.37
N ASP A 318 13.06 -7.46 0.91
CA ASP A 318 13.48 -8.76 1.39
C ASP A 318 12.55 -9.85 0.89
N ILE A 319 13.15 -10.96 0.45
CA ILE A 319 12.44 -12.14 -0.04
C ILE A 319 12.70 -13.27 0.94
N SER A 320 11.63 -13.94 1.36
CA SER A 320 11.69 -15.11 2.24
C SER A 320 10.95 -16.30 1.63
N PRO A 321 11.49 -17.53 1.75
CA PRO A 321 10.80 -18.72 1.29
C PRO A 321 9.54 -18.99 2.12
N ILE A 322 8.57 -19.67 1.51
CA ILE A 322 7.38 -20.16 2.21
C ILE A 322 7.67 -21.57 2.69
N GLU A 323 7.74 -21.75 4.00
CA GLU A 323 8.12 -23.01 4.62
C GLU A 323 6.96 -23.99 4.81
N SER A 324 5.71 -23.50 4.79
CA SER A 324 4.52 -24.30 5.07
C SER A 324 3.45 -24.17 3.99
N PRO A 325 3.04 -25.29 3.35
CA PRO A 325 1.91 -25.33 2.42
C PRO A 325 0.56 -24.98 3.07
N MET A 326 0.46 -25.02 4.41
CA MET A 326 -0.77 -24.68 5.15
C MET A 326 -1.22 -23.24 4.90
N LEU A 327 -0.29 -22.34 4.58
CA LEU A 327 -0.62 -20.97 4.18
C LEU A 327 -1.58 -20.93 2.98
N PHE A 328 -1.40 -21.83 2.01
CA PHE A 328 -2.23 -21.88 0.82
C PHE A 328 -3.59 -22.53 1.08
N TYR A 329 -3.66 -23.52 1.98
CA TYR A 329 -4.94 -24.04 2.46
C TYR A 329 -5.77 -22.95 3.15
N GLU A 330 -5.16 -22.20 4.08
CA GLU A 330 -5.84 -21.07 4.74
C GLU A 330 -6.22 -19.96 3.75
N LEU A 331 -5.42 -19.73 2.70
CA LEU A 331 -5.74 -18.79 1.63
C LEU A 331 -7.01 -19.20 0.89
N GLY A 332 -7.11 -20.47 0.49
CA GLY A 332 -8.29 -21.00 -0.18
C GLY A 332 -9.54 -20.90 0.70
N LYS A 333 -9.40 -21.28 1.98
CA LYS A 333 -10.49 -21.18 2.94
C LYS A 333 -10.98 -19.74 3.12
N ARG A 334 -10.07 -18.77 3.27
CA ARG A 334 -10.44 -17.35 3.38
C ARG A 334 -11.08 -16.81 2.10
N LEU A 335 -10.64 -17.28 0.93
CA LEU A 335 -11.28 -16.90 -0.33
C LEU A 335 -12.71 -17.46 -0.42
N ARG A 336 -12.94 -18.67 0.07
CA ARG A 336 -14.29 -19.23 0.20
C ARG A 336 -15.17 -18.37 1.11
N GLU A 337 -14.64 -17.95 2.26
CA GLU A 337 -15.35 -17.07 3.20
C GLU A 337 -15.66 -15.69 2.59
N LEU A 338 -14.75 -15.17 1.75
CA LEU A 338 -14.95 -13.95 0.96
C LEU A 338 -16.13 -14.12 -0.01
N HIS A 339 -16.13 -15.21 -0.76
CA HIS A 339 -17.17 -15.50 -1.75
C HIS A 339 -18.52 -15.84 -1.11
N SER A 340 -18.56 -16.46 0.07
CA SER A 340 -19.83 -16.79 0.75
C SER A 340 -20.61 -15.57 1.25
N VAL A 341 -19.95 -14.44 1.47
CA VAL A 341 -20.62 -13.16 1.76
C VAL A 341 -20.98 -12.35 0.50
N GLY A 342 -20.76 -12.97 -0.67
CA GLY A 342 -21.05 -12.42 -2.00
C GLY A 342 -20.02 -11.43 -2.49
N ILE A 343 -18.83 -11.33 -1.90
CA ILE A 343 -17.82 -10.37 -2.34
C ILE A 343 -16.83 -11.06 -3.27
N ILE A 344 -16.56 -10.44 -4.40
CA ILE A 344 -15.60 -10.88 -5.42
C ILE A 344 -14.46 -9.87 -5.42
N HIS A 345 -13.21 -10.34 -5.42
CA HIS A 345 -12.03 -9.48 -5.55
C HIS A 345 -11.91 -8.92 -6.97
N GLY A 346 -12.23 -9.72 -7.98
CA GLY A 346 -12.35 -9.32 -9.39
C GLY A 346 -11.03 -9.22 -10.14
N LYS A 347 -9.89 -9.20 -9.42
CA LYS A 347 -8.52 -9.21 -9.97
C LYS A 347 -7.54 -9.90 -9.03
N MET A 348 -7.93 -11.05 -8.50
CA MET A 348 -7.05 -11.80 -7.60
C MET A 348 -5.76 -12.23 -8.32
N GLN A 349 -4.62 -11.97 -7.68
CA GLN A 349 -3.28 -12.33 -8.15
C GLN A 349 -2.37 -12.50 -6.92
N LEU A 350 -1.20 -13.15 -7.06
CA LEU A 350 -0.30 -13.38 -5.92
C LEU A 350 0.13 -12.07 -5.27
N GLY A 351 0.39 -11.04 -6.07
CA GLY A 351 0.74 -9.70 -5.60
C GLY A 351 -0.36 -8.99 -4.80
N SER A 352 -1.61 -9.48 -4.83
CA SER A 352 -2.75 -8.97 -4.06
C SER A 352 -2.98 -9.75 -2.76
N ILE A 353 -2.16 -10.77 -2.49
CA ILE A 353 -2.28 -11.59 -1.28
C ILE A 353 -1.17 -11.19 -0.31
N GLY A 354 -1.56 -10.53 0.77
CA GLY A 354 -0.69 -10.23 1.90
C GLY A 354 -0.51 -11.41 2.84
N VAL A 355 0.57 -11.41 3.60
CA VAL A 355 0.83 -12.38 4.68
C VAL A 355 1.07 -11.61 5.97
N ARG A 356 0.22 -11.86 6.96
CA ARG A 356 0.35 -11.29 8.32
C ARG A 356 0.73 -12.40 9.28
N GLU A 357 1.70 -12.14 10.16
CA GLU A 357 1.99 -13.04 11.26
C GLU A 357 1.10 -12.70 12.47
N SER A 358 0.43 -13.71 13.02
CA SER A 358 -0.42 -13.57 14.19
C SER A 358 -0.26 -14.81 15.07
N TYR A 359 0.15 -14.62 16.33
CA TYR A 359 0.40 -15.70 17.29
C TYR A 359 1.33 -16.83 16.75
N GLY A 360 2.40 -16.44 16.05
CA GLY A 360 3.36 -17.39 15.45
C GLY A 360 2.83 -18.15 14.22
N ARG A 361 1.70 -17.72 13.64
CA ARG A 361 1.13 -18.29 12.41
C ARG A 361 1.09 -17.24 11.30
N LYS A 362 1.52 -17.63 10.10
CA LYS A 362 1.35 -16.84 8.88
C LYS A 362 -0.09 -17.01 8.37
N LEU A 363 -0.84 -15.92 8.32
CA LEU A 363 -2.21 -15.87 7.84
C LEU A 363 -2.29 -15.04 6.55
N PRO A 364 -3.00 -15.53 5.51
CA PRO A 364 -3.20 -14.75 4.30
C PRO A 364 -4.28 -13.68 4.52
N ILE A 365 -4.08 -12.53 3.89
CA ILE A 365 -5.02 -11.41 3.86
C ILE A 365 -5.13 -10.88 2.42
N PHE A 366 -6.31 -10.42 2.03
CA PHE A 366 -6.54 -9.87 0.70
C PHE A 366 -6.27 -8.36 0.71
N ARG A 367 -5.57 -7.88 -0.32
CA ARG A 367 -5.19 -6.47 -0.55
C ARG A 367 -5.51 -6.11 -2.00
N ASP A 368 -5.43 -4.82 -2.33
CA ASP A 368 -5.73 -4.31 -3.67
C ASP A 368 -7.18 -4.60 -4.13
N LEU A 369 -8.14 -4.23 -3.29
CA LEU A 369 -9.57 -4.49 -3.47
C LEU A 369 -10.25 -3.40 -4.30
N GLU A 370 -9.51 -2.61 -5.09
CA GLU A 370 -10.09 -1.52 -5.88
C GLU A 370 -10.99 -1.99 -7.03
N ASN A 371 -10.94 -3.29 -7.35
CA ASN A 371 -11.83 -3.93 -8.33
C ASN A 371 -12.84 -4.85 -7.64
N ALA A 372 -12.87 -4.88 -6.31
CA ALA A 372 -13.80 -5.71 -5.59
C ALA A 372 -15.22 -5.18 -5.79
N PHE A 373 -16.19 -6.08 -5.76
CA PHE A 373 -17.60 -5.72 -5.81
C PHE A 373 -18.42 -6.82 -5.13
N ARG A 374 -19.67 -6.49 -4.83
CA ARG A 374 -20.59 -7.41 -4.18
C ARG A 374 -21.60 -7.94 -5.20
N LEU A 375 -21.63 -9.26 -5.35
CA LEU A 375 -22.71 -9.98 -6.00
C LEU A 375 -23.99 -9.84 -5.16
N THR A 376 -25.11 -9.61 -5.84
CA THR A 376 -26.41 -9.49 -5.20
C THR A 376 -27.10 -10.84 -5.15
N VAL A 377 -28.14 -10.97 -4.32
CA VAL A 377 -28.95 -12.20 -4.23
C VAL A 377 -29.63 -12.51 -5.58
N ASP A 378 -29.91 -11.47 -6.36
CA ASP A 378 -30.53 -11.57 -7.69
C ASP A 378 -29.54 -11.93 -8.80
N THR A 379 -28.22 -11.94 -8.50
CA THR A 379 -27.21 -12.31 -9.48
C THR A 379 -27.30 -13.80 -9.81
N GLU A 380 -27.39 -14.15 -11.10
CA GLU A 380 -27.59 -15.53 -11.54
C GLU A 380 -26.46 -16.45 -11.09
N ILE A 381 -26.80 -17.71 -10.79
CA ILE A 381 -25.85 -18.69 -10.25
C ILE A 381 -24.63 -18.90 -11.15
N HIS A 382 -24.85 -18.89 -12.47
CA HIS A 382 -23.79 -19.02 -13.47
C HIS A 382 -22.85 -17.82 -13.46
N GLU A 383 -23.38 -16.61 -13.26
CA GLU A 383 -22.59 -15.39 -13.14
C GLU A 383 -21.75 -15.39 -11.86
N ARG A 384 -22.34 -15.79 -10.73
CA ARG A 384 -21.62 -15.92 -9.46
C ARG A 384 -20.47 -16.92 -9.57
N ALA A 385 -20.73 -18.12 -10.09
CA ALA A 385 -19.71 -19.16 -10.28
C ALA A 385 -18.57 -18.69 -11.22
N ALA A 386 -18.91 -17.97 -12.29
CA ALA A 386 -17.92 -17.45 -13.23
C ALA A 386 -17.03 -16.34 -12.63
N TRP A 387 -17.58 -15.48 -11.78
CA TRP A 387 -16.78 -14.50 -11.05
C TRP A 387 -15.86 -15.15 -10.02
N MET A 388 -16.33 -16.17 -9.31
CA MET A 388 -15.49 -16.96 -8.40
C MET A 388 -14.37 -17.68 -9.16
N PHE A 389 -14.67 -18.22 -10.34
CA PHE A 389 -13.66 -18.80 -11.23
C PHE A 389 -12.54 -17.81 -11.52
N SER A 390 -12.87 -16.55 -11.85
CA SER A 390 -11.88 -15.52 -12.14
C SER A 390 -10.90 -15.30 -10.97
N ASP A 391 -11.40 -15.29 -9.74
CA ASP A 391 -10.58 -15.10 -8.54
C ASP A 391 -9.71 -16.32 -8.20
N LEU A 392 -10.19 -17.54 -8.47
CA LEU A 392 -9.36 -18.76 -8.33
C LEU A 392 -8.30 -18.86 -9.43
N ALA A 393 -8.66 -18.55 -10.67
CA ALA A 393 -7.81 -18.74 -11.83
C ALA A 393 -6.56 -17.85 -11.81
N GLY A 394 -6.64 -16.66 -11.20
CA GLY A 394 -5.52 -15.71 -11.12
C GLY A 394 -4.27 -16.30 -10.43
N PRO A 395 -4.33 -16.64 -9.13
CA PRO A 395 -3.21 -17.27 -8.42
C PRO A 395 -2.73 -18.58 -9.06
N ILE A 396 -3.66 -19.44 -9.50
CA ILE A 396 -3.34 -20.72 -10.15
C ILE A 396 -2.57 -20.49 -11.47
N SER A 397 -2.96 -19.49 -12.24
CA SER A 397 -2.26 -19.08 -13.46
C SER A 397 -0.83 -18.61 -13.19
N GLU A 398 -0.57 -17.92 -12.09
CA GLU A 398 0.78 -17.46 -11.76
C GLU A 398 1.68 -18.61 -11.30
N TRP A 399 1.14 -19.55 -10.54
CA TRP A 399 1.86 -20.77 -10.17
C TRP A 399 2.20 -21.60 -11.41
N SER A 400 1.24 -21.83 -12.31
CA SER A 400 1.45 -22.61 -13.54
C SER A 400 2.42 -21.98 -14.55
N ARG A 401 2.72 -20.66 -14.46
CA ARG A 401 3.71 -19.98 -15.32
C ARG A 401 5.18 -20.34 -15.01
N ILE A 402 5.46 -20.96 -13.87
CA ILE A 402 6.83 -21.25 -13.44
C ILE A 402 7.48 -22.26 -14.41
N ILE A 403 8.49 -21.81 -15.17
CA ILE A 403 9.13 -22.48 -16.35
C ILE A 403 9.51 -23.94 -16.12
N SER A 404 9.76 -24.34 -14.87
CA SER A 404 9.85 -25.73 -14.47
C SER A 404 8.94 -25.90 -13.27
N PRO A 405 7.66 -26.27 -13.48
CA PRO A 405 6.76 -26.60 -12.37
C PRO A 405 7.45 -27.67 -11.53
N GLY A 406 7.64 -27.39 -10.25
CA GLY A 406 8.14 -28.37 -9.29
C GLY A 406 6.98 -28.89 -8.45
N ILE A 407 7.20 -29.99 -7.74
CA ILE A 407 6.27 -30.58 -6.77
C ILE A 407 5.66 -29.51 -5.85
N TYR A 408 6.43 -28.47 -5.49
CA TYR A 408 5.99 -27.39 -4.60
C TYR A 408 4.93 -26.47 -5.22
N THR A 409 4.98 -26.21 -6.53
CA THR A 409 4.02 -25.32 -7.22
C THR A 409 2.66 -25.99 -7.35
N GLU A 410 2.65 -27.26 -7.77
CA GLU A 410 1.42 -28.08 -7.86
C GLU A 410 0.81 -28.26 -6.47
N LYS A 411 1.65 -28.53 -5.46
CA LYS A 411 1.21 -28.65 -4.07
C LYS A 411 0.60 -27.35 -3.53
N ASN A 412 1.09 -26.18 -3.92
CA ASN A 412 0.51 -24.90 -3.49
C ASN A 412 -0.90 -24.73 -4.07
N ALA A 413 -1.07 -24.96 -5.37
CA ALA A 413 -2.37 -24.91 -6.05
C ALA A 413 -3.34 -25.96 -5.49
N GLU A 414 -2.86 -27.17 -5.23
CA GLU A 414 -3.63 -28.25 -4.61
C GLU A 414 -4.11 -27.88 -3.20
N GLN A 415 -3.21 -27.38 -2.33
CA GLN A 415 -3.59 -26.95 -1.00
C GLN A 415 -4.56 -25.77 -1.03
N PHE A 416 -4.38 -24.83 -1.95
CA PHE A 416 -5.31 -23.72 -2.18
C PHE A 416 -6.71 -24.20 -2.56
N LEU A 417 -6.82 -25.08 -3.55
CA LEU A 417 -8.09 -25.66 -3.97
C LEU A 417 -8.74 -26.48 -2.86
N ASN A 418 -7.96 -27.29 -2.14
CA ASN A 418 -8.44 -28.03 -0.98
C ASN A 418 -8.93 -27.10 0.13
N GLY A 419 -8.27 -25.96 0.36
CA GLY A 419 -8.75 -24.94 1.28
C GLY A 419 -10.10 -24.37 0.85
N TYR A 420 -10.20 -24.00 -0.43
CA TYR A 420 -11.41 -23.38 -1.00
C TYR A 420 -12.61 -24.33 -1.01
N PHE A 421 -12.41 -25.59 -1.39
CA PHE A 421 -13.44 -26.64 -1.39
C PHE A 421 -13.51 -27.42 -0.07
N SER A 422 -12.86 -26.94 1.01
CA SER A 422 -12.83 -27.57 2.34
C SER A 422 -12.52 -29.08 2.34
N GLY A 423 -11.53 -29.47 1.55
CA GLY A 423 -11.03 -30.83 1.41
C GLY A 423 -11.83 -31.69 0.43
N GLN A 424 -12.83 -31.13 -0.25
CA GLN A 424 -13.71 -31.84 -1.18
C GLN A 424 -13.34 -31.61 -2.65
N ALA A 425 -12.17 -31.02 -2.95
CA ALA A 425 -11.76 -30.83 -4.34
C ALA A 425 -11.58 -32.20 -5.01
N SER A 426 -12.39 -32.48 -6.04
CA SER A 426 -12.30 -33.74 -6.78
C SER A 426 -10.94 -33.86 -7.48
N LYS A 427 -10.49 -35.10 -7.70
CA LYS A 427 -9.24 -35.34 -8.45
C LYS A 427 -9.27 -34.70 -9.84
N ALA A 428 -10.44 -34.64 -10.48
CA ALA A 428 -10.60 -34.02 -11.80
C ALA A 428 -10.37 -32.50 -11.75
N VAL A 429 -10.93 -31.81 -10.75
CA VAL A 429 -10.68 -30.37 -10.51
C VAL A 429 -9.20 -30.11 -10.27
N LEU A 430 -8.58 -30.91 -9.38
CA LEU A 430 -7.16 -30.77 -9.08
C LEU A 430 -6.31 -30.96 -10.34
N TRP A 431 -6.53 -32.04 -11.11
CA TRP A 431 -5.79 -32.33 -12.34
C TRP A 431 -5.95 -31.23 -13.39
N GLU A 432 -7.15 -30.70 -13.58
CA GLU A 432 -7.40 -29.59 -14.51
C GLU A 432 -6.56 -28.35 -14.12
N CYS A 433 -6.56 -28.00 -12.83
CA CYS A 433 -5.95 -26.78 -12.30
C CYS A 433 -4.42 -26.86 -12.13
N VAL A 434 -3.87 -28.04 -11.82
CA VAL A 434 -2.42 -28.22 -11.66
C VAL A 434 -1.72 -28.64 -12.95
N SER A 435 -2.47 -28.84 -14.04
CA SER A 435 -1.89 -29.15 -15.34
C SER A 435 -1.00 -28.02 -15.85
N SER A 436 0.10 -28.38 -16.54
CA SER A 436 0.97 -27.42 -17.23
C SER A 436 0.24 -26.58 -18.28
N ASP A 437 -0.92 -27.06 -18.74
CA ASP A 437 -1.73 -26.41 -19.77
C ASP A 437 -2.71 -25.39 -19.21
N PHE A 438 -2.92 -25.31 -17.90
CA PHE A 438 -3.87 -24.36 -17.30
C PHE A 438 -3.56 -22.91 -17.71
N PHE A 439 -2.29 -22.50 -17.57
CA PHE A 439 -1.82 -21.18 -18.00
C PHE A 439 -2.11 -20.93 -19.49
N ASN A 440 -1.76 -21.88 -20.34
CA ASN A 440 -1.90 -21.75 -21.80
C ASN A 440 -3.37 -21.66 -22.22
N LYS A 441 -4.24 -22.44 -21.60
CA LYS A 441 -5.69 -22.38 -21.79
C LYS A 441 -6.24 -21.04 -21.35
N LEU A 442 -5.88 -20.55 -20.16
CA LEU A 442 -6.36 -19.28 -19.65
C LEU A 442 -5.91 -18.10 -20.53
N ARG A 443 -4.68 -18.17 -21.05
CA ARG A 443 -4.11 -17.15 -21.95
C ARG A 443 -4.86 -17.02 -23.28
N GLN A 444 -5.70 -17.99 -23.68
CA GLN A 444 -6.55 -17.84 -24.85
C GLN A 444 -7.48 -16.62 -24.74
N VAL A 445 -7.79 -16.16 -23.52
CA VAL A 445 -8.55 -14.92 -23.29
C VAL A 445 -7.83 -13.66 -23.81
N GLU A 446 -6.52 -13.70 -23.99
CA GLU A 446 -5.74 -12.60 -24.61
C GLU A 446 -5.97 -12.52 -26.13
N HIS A 447 -6.48 -13.59 -26.72
CA HIS A 447 -6.68 -13.74 -28.16
C HIS A 447 -8.17 -13.75 -28.55
N GLY A 448 -9.09 -13.69 -27.59
CA GLY A 448 -10.52 -13.69 -27.81
C GLY A 448 -11.31 -14.03 -26.56
N ASP A 449 -12.57 -14.41 -26.75
CA ASP A 449 -13.49 -14.80 -25.70
C ASP A 449 -13.26 -16.25 -25.27
N LEU A 450 -13.27 -16.52 -23.97
CA LEU A 450 -13.07 -17.85 -23.41
C LEU A 450 -14.36 -18.32 -22.73
N LEU A 451 -15.01 -19.33 -23.31
CA LEU A 451 -16.19 -19.95 -22.72
C LEU A 451 -15.77 -20.88 -21.57
N ILE A 452 -15.98 -20.44 -20.32
CA ILE A 452 -15.35 -21.03 -19.13
C ILE A 452 -15.67 -22.53 -19.03
N GLN A 453 -16.95 -22.90 -19.15
CA GLN A 453 -17.42 -24.28 -19.02
C GLN A 453 -16.88 -25.24 -20.09
N GLU A 454 -16.45 -24.73 -21.26
CA GLU A 454 -15.89 -25.60 -22.31
C GLU A 454 -14.38 -25.82 -22.10
N VAL A 455 -13.68 -24.83 -21.55
CA VAL A 455 -12.22 -24.86 -21.38
C VAL A 455 -11.81 -25.43 -20.02
N PHE A 456 -12.58 -25.12 -18.98
CA PHE A 456 -12.38 -25.52 -17.58
C PHE A 456 -13.67 -26.14 -16.99
N PRO A 457 -14.19 -27.23 -17.60
CA PRO A 457 -15.45 -27.83 -17.18
C PRO A 457 -15.43 -28.28 -15.73
N HIS A 458 -14.33 -28.87 -15.24
CA HIS A 458 -14.31 -29.46 -13.91
C HIS A 458 -14.32 -28.39 -12.82
N LEU A 459 -13.49 -27.36 -12.94
CA LEU A 459 -13.48 -26.26 -11.97
C LEU A 459 -14.81 -25.49 -11.99
N TYR A 460 -15.37 -25.25 -13.17
CA TYR A 460 -16.63 -24.54 -13.29
C TYR A 460 -17.82 -25.32 -12.70
N ASP A 461 -17.92 -26.62 -12.97
CA ASP A 461 -18.97 -27.48 -12.42
C ASP A 461 -18.89 -27.59 -10.90
N ALA A 462 -17.68 -27.66 -10.34
CA ALA A 462 -17.47 -27.65 -8.88
C ALA A 462 -17.93 -26.33 -8.25
N LEU A 463 -17.67 -25.20 -8.91
CA LEU A 463 -18.14 -23.89 -8.45
C LEU A 463 -19.66 -23.75 -8.54
N LEU A 464 -20.28 -24.28 -9.61
CA LEU A 464 -21.74 -24.35 -9.72
C LEU A 464 -22.34 -25.23 -8.63
N ALA A 465 -21.79 -26.42 -8.41
CA ALA A 465 -22.24 -27.34 -7.38
C ALA A 465 -22.22 -26.67 -6.00
N ARG A 466 -21.18 -25.89 -5.71
CA ARG A 466 -21.06 -25.10 -4.48
C ARG A 466 -22.17 -24.07 -4.34
N GLU A 467 -22.40 -23.28 -5.38
CA GLU A 467 -23.46 -22.28 -5.34
C GLU A 467 -24.85 -22.90 -5.22
N MET A 468 -25.06 -24.10 -5.78
CA MET A 468 -26.31 -24.85 -5.64
C MET A 468 -26.45 -25.46 -4.24
N ALA A 469 -25.37 -26.00 -3.68
CA ALA A 469 -25.32 -26.55 -2.33
C ALA A 469 -25.67 -25.48 -1.28
N ASP A 470 -25.07 -24.30 -1.40
CA ASP A 470 -25.33 -23.16 -0.51
C ASP A 470 -26.79 -22.66 -0.66
N TRP A 471 -27.43 -22.85 -1.82
CA TRP A 471 -28.83 -22.50 -2.04
C TRP A 471 -29.83 -23.56 -1.55
N MET A 472 -29.43 -24.84 -1.59
CA MET A 472 -30.33 -25.98 -1.32
C MET A 472 -30.13 -26.62 0.06
N ASP A 473 -29.09 -26.24 0.82
CA ASP A 473 -28.68 -26.88 2.08
C ASP A 473 -28.42 -28.40 1.90
N ILE A 474 -27.75 -28.75 0.79
CA ILE A 474 -27.44 -30.14 0.37
C ILE A 474 -25.90 -30.34 0.31
N HIS A 475 -25.42 -31.58 0.52
CA HIS A 475 -24.00 -31.90 0.40
C HIS A 475 -23.46 -31.75 -1.04
N MET A 476 -22.34 -31.01 -1.17
CA MET A 476 -21.58 -30.75 -2.39
C MET A 476 -21.31 -31.98 -3.27
N GLU A 477 -20.87 -33.09 -2.67
CA GLU A 477 -20.46 -34.30 -3.42
C GLU A 477 -21.61 -34.93 -4.22
N ASP A 478 -22.85 -34.78 -3.76
CA ASP A 478 -24.02 -35.32 -4.44
C ASP A 478 -24.42 -34.46 -5.65
N ILE A 479 -24.19 -33.15 -5.57
CA ILE A 479 -24.47 -32.20 -6.66
C ILE A 479 -23.39 -32.27 -7.74
N GLU A 480 -22.11 -32.33 -7.37
CA GLU A 480 -21.00 -32.45 -8.33
C GLU A 480 -21.12 -33.72 -9.19
N LYS A 481 -21.49 -34.86 -8.58
CA LYS A 481 -21.72 -36.11 -9.33
C LYS A 481 -22.87 -35.97 -10.32
N GLN A 482 -23.95 -35.28 -9.95
CA GLN A 482 -25.09 -35.06 -10.83
C GLN A 482 -24.76 -34.10 -11.99
N LEU A 483 -24.03 -33.01 -11.73
CA LEU A 483 -23.59 -32.07 -12.77
C LEU A 483 -22.59 -32.71 -13.73
N MET A 484 -21.61 -33.47 -13.21
CA MET A 484 -20.68 -34.22 -14.06
C MET A 484 -21.41 -35.27 -14.92
N LEU A 485 -22.40 -35.97 -14.38
CA LEU A 485 -23.25 -36.88 -15.17
C LEU A 485 -24.03 -36.13 -16.26
N PHE A 486 -24.60 -34.98 -15.93
CA PHE A 486 -25.37 -34.15 -16.86
C PHE A 486 -24.49 -33.64 -18.02
N ASN A 487 -23.30 -33.12 -17.72
CA ASN A 487 -22.35 -32.66 -18.73
C ASN A 487 -21.71 -33.80 -19.53
N PHE A 488 -21.48 -34.96 -18.91
CA PHE A 488 -21.07 -36.17 -19.62
C PHE A 488 -22.13 -36.62 -20.63
N THR A 489 -23.41 -36.65 -20.24
CA THR A 489 -24.50 -36.94 -21.18
C THR A 489 -24.58 -35.89 -22.29
N ARG A 490 -24.46 -34.60 -21.97
CA ARG A 490 -24.50 -33.52 -22.97
C ARG A 490 -23.35 -33.59 -23.98
N ASN A 491 -22.15 -34.00 -23.56
CA ASN A 491 -21.00 -34.19 -24.44
C ASN A 491 -21.10 -35.46 -25.31
N ILE A 492 -21.73 -36.54 -24.83
CA ILE A 492 -22.05 -37.71 -25.66
C ILE A 492 -23.03 -37.34 -26.79
N PHE A 493 -24.02 -36.49 -26.50
CA PHE A 493 -24.99 -36.06 -27.52
C PHE A 493 -24.45 -35.02 -28.50
N LYS A 494 -23.37 -34.28 -28.17
CA LYS A 494 -22.68 -33.38 -29.12
C LYS A 494 -21.75 -34.12 -30.10
N THR A 495 -21.25 -35.31 -29.76
CA THR A 495 -20.39 -36.12 -30.67
C THR A 495 -21.17 -37.09 -31.54
N SER A 496 -22.50 -37.14 -31.40
CA SER A 496 -23.42 -37.94 -32.21
C SER A 496 -24.31 -37.11 -33.16
N SER A 497 -23.99 -35.82 -33.31
CA SER A 497 -24.45 -34.92 -34.38
C SER A 497 -23.29 -34.50 -35.26
#